data_AF-A0A7D9HPX1-F1
#
_entry.id   AF-A0A7D9HPX1-F1
#
_cell.length_a   1.000
_cell.length_b   1.000
_cell.length_c   1.000
_cell.angle_alpha   90.00
_cell.angle_beta   90.00
_cell.angle_gamma   90.00
#
_symmetry.space_group_name_H-M   'P 1'
#
loop_
_entity.id
_entity.type
_entity.pdbx_description
1 polymer ?
#
loop_
_entity_poly.entity_id
_entity_poly.type
_entity_poly.pdbx_seq_one_letter_code
_entity_poly.pdbx_strand_id
1 'polypeptide(L)'
;MNPELPSVLLMAPTGVAAININGTTINTALAIPRECGNNVPAMSDQRRTQMRLSLAELKLIIIDEISMVSNMGLLHIHQRLKEIFVTPNSELFAGISVLVFGDFFQLPPIRSATTFSNCKNDTFNLHHPWHVWQN
;
A
#
# COMPACT_ATOMS: atom_id res chain seq x y z
N MET A 1 -20.73 9.02 9.26
CA MET A 1 -20.47 7.73 8.60
C MET A 1 -21.36 7.65 7.38
N ASN A 2 -20.78 7.90 6.21
CA ASN A 2 -21.47 7.76 4.94
C ASN A 2 -21.49 6.28 4.51
N PRO A 3 -22.66 5.61 4.41
CA PRO A 3 -22.73 4.19 4.06
C PRO A 3 -22.27 3.90 2.63
N GLU A 4 -22.22 4.90 1.75
CA GLU A 4 -21.77 4.77 0.36
C GLU A 4 -20.24 4.80 0.22
N LEU A 5 -19.52 5.20 1.28
CA LEU A 5 -18.06 5.28 1.24
C LEU A 5 -17.41 4.04 1.88
N PRO A 6 -16.32 3.53 1.30
CA PRO A 6 -15.66 2.34 1.81
C PRO A 6 -15.01 2.61 3.17
N SER A 7 -15.36 1.80 4.17
CA SER A 7 -14.62 1.75 5.45
C SER A 7 -13.44 0.77 5.40
N VAL A 8 -13.52 -0.22 4.52
CA VAL A 8 -12.50 -1.24 4.26
C VAL A 8 -12.15 -1.23 2.78
N LEU A 9 -10.86 -1.24 2.46
CA LEU A 9 -10.36 -1.35 1.09
C LEU A 9 -9.61 -2.67 0.92
N LEU A 10 -10.10 -3.52 0.02
CA LEU A 10 -9.50 -4.81 -0.31
C LEU A 10 -8.59 -4.67 -1.54
N MET A 11 -7.33 -5.08 -1.41
CA MET A 11 -6.33 -4.98 -2.47
C MET A 11 -5.52 -6.25 -2.64
N ALA A 12 -5.00 -6.47 -3.83
CA ALA A 12 -4.02 -7.51 -4.12
C ALA A 12 -3.00 -7.04 -5.20
N PRO A 13 -1.81 -7.66 -5.30
CA PRO A 13 -0.81 -7.28 -6.30
C PRO A 13 -1.17 -7.67 -7.74
N THR A 14 -2.01 -8.70 -7.94
CA THR A 14 -2.41 -9.18 -9.28
C THR A 14 -3.91 -9.06 -9.49
N GLY A 15 -4.32 -8.96 -10.76
CA GLY A 15 -5.75 -8.89 -11.11
C GLY A 15 -6.53 -10.14 -10.72
N VAL A 16 -5.94 -11.32 -10.84
CA VAL A 16 -6.59 -12.59 -10.46
C VAL A 16 -6.82 -12.65 -8.96
N ALA A 17 -5.81 -12.33 -8.15
CA ALA A 17 -5.94 -12.29 -6.69
C ALA A 17 -6.96 -11.22 -6.24
N ALA A 18 -6.95 -10.05 -6.88
CA ALA A 18 -7.90 -8.99 -6.55
C ALA A 18 -9.36 -9.42 -6.81
N ILE A 19 -9.63 -10.11 -7.92
CA ILE A 19 -10.96 -10.64 -8.23
C ILE A 19 -11.40 -11.66 -7.18
N ASN A 20 -10.50 -12.53 -6.71
CA ASN A 20 -10.82 -13.57 -5.72
C ASN A 20 -11.32 -13.01 -4.38
N ILE A 21 -10.85 -11.82 -3.99
CA ILE A 21 -11.28 -11.13 -2.76
C ILE A 21 -12.33 -10.03 -3.03
N ASN A 22 -12.91 -9.98 -4.22
CA ASN A 22 -13.81 -8.89 -4.65
C ASN A 22 -13.21 -7.49 -4.45
N GLY A 23 -11.88 -7.38 -4.57
CA GLY A 23 -11.11 -6.16 -4.39
C GLY A 23 -10.61 -5.60 -5.71
N THR A 24 -9.57 -4.78 -5.62
CA THR A 24 -8.90 -4.19 -6.79
C THR A 24 -7.39 -4.34 -6.69
N THR A 25 -6.66 -4.11 -7.78
CA THR A 25 -5.19 -4.18 -7.68
C THR A 25 -4.67 -2.99 -6.88
N ILE A 26 -3.56 -3.17 -6.14
CA ILE A 26 -2.90 -2.09 -5.38
C ILE A 26 -2.68 -0.84 -6.26
N ASN A 27 -2.22 -1.06 -7.50
CA ASN A 27 -1.93 0.02 -8.45
C ASN A 27 -3.19 0.78 -8.85
N THR A 28 -4.29 0.06 -9.09
CA THR A 28 -5.58 0.66 -9.44
C THR A 28 -6.18 1.40 -8.23
N ALA A 29 -6.20 0.78 -7.06
CA ALA A 29 -6.80 1.35 -5.84
C ALA A 29 -6.15 2.67 -5.44
N LEU A 30 -4.82 2.77 -5.54
CA LEU A 30 -4.07 3.93 -5.06
C LEU A 30 -3.53 4.80 -6.19
N ALA A 31 -3.89 4.51 -7.45
CA ALA A 31 -3.35 5.19 -8.62
C ALA A 31 -1.81 5.23 -8.63
N ILE A 32 -1.18 4.10 -8.31
CA ILE A 32 0.28 3.93 -8.36
C ILE A 32 0.66 3.49 -9.79
N PRO A 33 1.49 4.27 -10.51
CA PRO A 33 1.98 3.86 -11.83
C PRO A 33 2.79 2.57 -11.77
N ARG A 34 2.71 1.75 -12.83
CA ARG A 34 3.43 0.47 -12.91
C ARG A 34 4.95 0.63 -12.80
N GLU A 35 5.48 1.70 -13.36
CA GLU A 35 6.90 2.03 -13.32
C GLU A 35 7.09 3.22 -12.39
N CYS A 36 7.42 2.91 -11.14
CA CYS A 36 7.85 3.90 -10.17
C CYS A 36 9.30 3.59 -9.80
N GLY A 37 10.12 4.64 -9.75
CA GLY A 37 11.45 4.55 -9.13
C GLY A 37 11.31 4.46 -7.61
N ASN A 38 12.24 5.10 -6.90
CA ASN A 38 12.22 5.05 -5.44
C ASN A 38 11.00 5.76 -4.82
N ASN A 39 10.52 6.81 -5.47
CA ASN A 39 9.38 7.59 -5.01
C ASN A 39 8.26 7.52 -6.04
N VAL A 40 7.03 7.47 -5.55
CA VAL A 40 5.85 7.55 -6.39
C VAL A 40 5.68 9.00 -6.92
N PRO A 41 5.45 9.21 -8.23
CA PRO A 41 5.27 10.56 -8.77
C PRO A 41 4.02 11.21 -8.20
N ALA A 42 4.10 12.51 -7.92
CA ALA A 42 2.99 13.28 -7.36
C ALA A 42 1.76 13.26 -8.26
N MET A 43 0.60 13.21 -7.64
CA MET A 43 -0.72 13.26 -8.25
C MET A 43 -1.12 14.72 -8.53
N SER A 44 -1.94 14.95 -9.56
CA SER A 44 -2.59 16.25 -9.75
C SER A 44 -3.55 16.57 -8.61
N ASP A 45 -3.72 17.86 -8.28
CA ASP A 45 -4.57 18.29 -7.17
C ASP A 45 -6.02 17.83 -7.33
N GLN A 46 -6.53 17.81 -8.56
CA GLN A 46 -7.86 17.31 -8.88
C GLN A 46 -8.01 15.83 -8.50
N ARG A 47 -7.06 14.99 -8.94
CA ARG A 47 -7.13 13.55 -8.68
C ARG A 47 -6.88 13.25 -7.20
N ARG A 48 -5.98 14.00 -6.54
CA ARG A 48 -5.74 13.88 -5.09
C ARG A 48 -7.00 14.19 -4.28
N THR A 49 -7.71 15.26 -4.66
CA THR A 49 -8.98 15.63 -4.01
C THR A 49 -10.05 14.58 -4.23
N GLN A 50 -10.18 14.06 -5.45
CA GLN A 50 -11.13 12.98 -5.75
C GLN A 50 -10.86 11.73 -4.91
N MET A 51 -9.60 11.31 -4.82
CA MET A 51 -9.17 10.16 -4.02
C MET A 51 -9.47 10.36 -2.52
N ARG A 52 -9.21 11.56 -2.00
CA ARG A 52 -9.50 11.90 -0.60
C ARG A 52 -10.98 11.82 -0.29
N LEU A 53 -11.83 12.29 -1.20
CA LEU A 53 -13.28 12.21 -1.05
C LEU A 53 -13.78 10.76 -1.16
N SER A 54 -13.28 9.97 -2.11
CA SER A 54 -13.69 8.57 -2.28
C SER A 54 -13.25 7.67 -1.14
N LEU A 55 -12.19 8.03 -0.41
CA LEU A 55 -11.63 7.25 0.69
C LEU A 55 -11.82 7.94 2.06
N ALA A 56 -12.73 8.91 2.16
CA ALA A 56 -12.86 9.75 3.36
C ALA A 56 -13.23 8.98 4.64
N GLU A 57 -13.91 7.83 4.51
CA GLU A 57 -14.33 6.98 5.63
C GLU A 57 -13.44 5.73 5.79
N LEU A 58 -12.34 5.64 5.03
CA LEU A 58 -11.44 4.50 5.04
C LEU A 58 -10.74 4.36 6.39
N LYS A 59 -10.78 3.16 6.97
CA LYS A 59 -10.16 2.84 8.28
C LYS A 59 -9.22 1.66 8.21
N LEU A 60 -9.50 0.72 7.31
CA LEU A 60 -8.76 -0.54 7.17
C LEU A 60 -8.42 -0.80 5.71
N ILE A 61 -7.17 -1.16 5.46
CA ILE A 61 -6.70 -1.70 4.19
C ILE A 61 -6.36 -3.17 4.41
N ILE A 62 -6.87 -4.04 3.57
CA ILE A 62 -6.51 -5.45 3.53
C ILE A 62 -5.74 -5.73 2.25
N ILE A 63 -4.56 -6.32 2.37
CA ILE A 63 -3.71 -6.71 1.24
C ILE A 63 -3.59 -8.23 1.23
N ASP A 64 -4.16 -8.87 0.22
CA ASP A 64 -3.95 -10.29 -0.04
C ASP A 64 -2.70 -10.51 -0.90
N GLU A 65 -2.12 -11.71 -0.82
CA GLU A 65 -0.89 -12.12 -1.52
C GLU A 65 0.32 -11.20 -1.27
N ILE A 66 0.55 -10.84 0.00
CA ILE A 66 1.64 -9.94 0.40
C ILE A 66 3.03 -10.44 -0.02
N SER A 67 3.21 -11.75 -0.19
CA SER A 67 4.45 -12.36 -0.67
C SER A 67 4.88 -11.87 -2.04
N MET A 68 3.94 -11.45 -2.89
CA MET A 68 4.21 -10.87 -4.21
C MET A 68 4.46 -9.35 -4.18
N VAL A 69 4.33 -8.71 -3.01
CA VAL A 69 4.56 -7.26 -2.82
C VAL A 69 6.01 -7.02 -2.41
N SER A 70 6.72 -6.16 -3.13
CA SER A 70 8.09 -5.78 -2.77
C SER A 70 8.13 -4.77 -1.62
N ASN A 71 9.30 -4.61 -0.97
CA ASN A 71 9.51 -3.55 0.01
C ASN A 71 9.21 -2.15 -0.56
N MET A 72 9.59 -1.92 -1.83
CA MET A 72 9.27 -0.71 -2.57
C MET A 72 7.78 -0.56 -2.82
N GLY A 73 7.06 -1.64 -3.15
CA GLY A 73 5.60 -1.61 -3.30
C GLY A 73 4.91 -1.18 -2.01
N LEU A 74 5.39 -1.65 -0.87
CA LEU A 74 4.86 -1.23 0.43
C LEU A 74 5.19 0.24 0.76
N LEU A 75 6.40 0.69 0.44
CA LEU A 75 6.77 2.10 0.52
C LEU A 75 5.87 2.97 -0.38
N HIS A 76 5.57 2.51 -1.60
CA HIS A 76 4.71 3.23 -2.53
C HIS A 76 3.29 3.36 -2.00
N ILE A 77 2.75 2.30 -1.40
CA ILE A 77 1.47 2.36 -0.67
C ILE A 77 1.53 3.43 0.42
N HIS A 78 2.57 3.40 1.27
CA HIS A 78 2.74 4.39 2.32
C HIS A 78 2.78 5.83 1.78
N GLN A 79 3.67 6.11 0.83
CA GLN A 79 3.82 7.43 0.20
C GLN A 79 2.49 7.94 -0.38
N ARG A 80 1.73 7.05 -1.01
CA ARG A 80 0.48 7.42 -1.66
C ARG A 80 -0.64 7.71 -0.66
N LEU A 81 -0.75 6.95 0.42
CA LEU A 81 -1.68 7.25 1.51
C LEU A 81 -1.35 8.60 2.16
N LYS A 82 -0.06 8.85 2.41
CA LYS A 82 0.43 10.14 2.94
C LYS A 82 0.06 11.31 2.04
N GLU A 83 0.20 11.15 0.72
CA GLU A 83 -0.18 12.17 -0.25
C GLU A 83 -1.70 12.43 -0.27
N ILE A 84 -2.52 11.38 -0.17
CA ILE A 84 -4.00 11.50 -0.21
C ILE A 84 -4.52 12.19 1.06
N PHE A 85 -4.10 11.72 2.23
CA PHE A 85 -4.67 12.14 3.52
C PHE A 85 -3.94 13.30 4.20
N VAL A 86 -2.72 13.65 3.75
CA VAL A 86 -1.94 14.80 4.26
C VAL A 86 -1.75 14.75 5.78
N THR A 87 -1.07 13.70 6.25
CA THR A 87 -0.85 13.46 7.69
C THR A 87 0.59 13.78 8.14
N PRO A 88 0.88 13.89 9.44
CA PRO A 88 2.24 14.07 9.97
C PRO A 88 3.16 12.87 9.69
N ASN A 89 4.44 13.08 9.41
CA ASN A 89 5.39 12.00 9.04
C ASN A 89 5.51 10.87 10.09
N SER A 90 5.16 11.13 11.35
CA SER A 90 5.11 10.12 12.41
C SER A 90 4.03 9.05 12.21
N GLU A 91 3.01 9.33 11.39
CA GLU A 91 1.91 8.39 11.13
C GLU A 91 2.22 7.50 9.93
N LEU A 92 2.55 6.24 10.22
CA LEU A 92 2.65 5.19 9.20
C LEU A 92 1.29 4.98 8.53
N PHE A 93 1.34 4.71 7.22
CA PHE A 93 0.17 4.54 6.35
C PHE A 93 -0.93 5.61 6.53
N ALA A 94 -0.53 6.83 6.89
CA ALA A 94 -1.43 7.94 7.21
C ALA A 94 -2.46 7.62 8.31
N GLY A 95 -2.07 6.81 9.30
CA GLY A 95 -2.94 6.40 10.42
C GLY A 95 -3.96 5.32 10.06
N ILE A 96 -3.97 4.85 8.80
CA ILE A 96 -4.86 3.78 8.35
C ILE A 96 -4.31 2.42 8.80
N SER A 97 -5.17 1.57 9.36
CA SER A 97 -4.79 0.21 9.74
C SER A 97 -4.54 -0.62 8.47
N VAL A 98 -3.43 -1.35 8.43
CA VAL A 98 -3.09 -2.23 7.31
C VAL A 98 -2.99 -3.66 7.82
N LEU A 99 -3.80 -4.54 7.25
CA LEU A 99 -3.81 -5.97 7.50
C LEU A 99 -3.34 -6.69 6.23
N VAL A 100 -2.39 -7.59 6.37
CA VAL A 100 -1.77 -8.28 5.23
C VAL A 100 -1.91 -9.80 5.38
N PHE A 101 -2.17 -10.48 4.27
CA PHE A 101 -2.29 -11.93 4.18
C PHE A 101 -1.44 -12.44 3.01
N GLY A 102 -0.94 -13.67 3.13
CA GLY A 102 -0.19 -14.34 2.08
C GLY A 102 0.79 -15.36 2.64
N ASP A 103 1.41 -16.10 1.74
CA ASP A 103 2.39 -17.14 2.06
C ASP A 103 3.72 -16.81 1.40
N PHE A 104 4.75 -16.54 2.21
CA PHE A 104 6.10 -16.19 1.75
C PHE A 104 6.85 -17.37 1.11
N PHE A 105 6.36 -18.60 1.26
CA PHE A 105 6.91 -19.77 0.56
C PHE A 105 6.34 -19.93 -0.86
N GLN A 106 5.36 -19.12 -1.26
CA GLN A 106 4.87 -19.05 -2.64
C GLN A 106 5.73 -18.12 -3.50
N LEU A 107 5.11 -17.39 -4.43
CA LEU A 107 5.82 -16.54 -5.38
C LEU A 107 6.36 -15.26 -4.69
N PRO A 108 7.68 -15.01 -4.74
CA PRO A 108 8.26 -13.75 -4.28
C PRO A 108 7.98 -12.62 -5.28
N PRO A 109 8.25 -11.35 -4.92
CA PRO A 109 8.11 -10.26 -5.87
C PRO A 109 9.12 -10.41 -7.02
N ILE A 110 8.67 -10.10 -8.24
CA ILE A 110 9.49 -10.28 -9.45
C ILE A 110 10.67 -9.29 -9.42
N ARG A 111 11.90 -9.82 -9.47
CA ARG A 111 13.17 -9.05 -9.58
C ARG A 111 13.32 -7.93 -8.54
N SER A 112 12.71 -8.08 -7.37
CA SER A 112 12.68 -7.07 -6.32
C SER A 112 12.94 -7.71 -4.96
N ALA A 113 13.32 -6.91 -3.97
CA ALA A 113 13.45 -7.39 -2.60
C ALA A 113 12.07 -7.69 -1.99
N THR A 114 12.00 -8.69 -1.11
CA THR A 114 10.77 -9.08 -0.40
C THR A 114 10.27 -7.95 0.48
N THR A 115 8.98 -7.99 0.83
CA THR A 115 8.28 -6.91 1.55
C THR A 115 8.99 -6.43 2.81
N PHE A 116 9.60 -7.36 3.55
CA PHE A 116 10.22 -7.10 4.86
C PHE A 116 11.74 -6.99 4.80
N SER A 117 12.31 -6.96 3.59
CA SER A 117 13.73 -6.67 3.40
C SER A 117 14.01 -5.18 3.49
N ASN A 118 15.10 -4.81 4.14
CA ASN A 118 15.55 -3.42 4.18
C ASN A 118 15.82 -2.88 2.76
N CYS A 119 15.34 -1.68 2.49
CA CYS A 119 15.75 -0.86 1.36
C CYS A 119 17.24 -0.49 1.51
N LYS A 120 17.97 -0.37 0.39
CA LYS A 120 19.38 0.04 0.39
C LYS A 120 19.62 1.43 0.99
N ASN A 121 18.62 2.31 0.88
CA ASN A 121 18.63 3.63 1.48
C ASN A 121 17.71 3.62 2.70
N ASP A 122 18.28 3.88 3.87
CA ASP A 122 17.57 3.79 5.14
C ASP A 122 16.39 4.75 5.26
N THR A 123 16.40 5.88 4.54
CA THR A 123 15.26 6.81 4.54
C THR A 123 13.98 6.22 3.94
N PHE A 124 14.08 5.09 3.23
CA PHE A 124 12.95 4.36 2.65
C PHE A 124 12.48 3.20 3.51
N ASN A 125 13.20 2.88 4.59
CA ASN A 125 12.75 1.89 5.55
C ASN A 125 11.65 2.51 6.40
N LEU A 126 10.46 1.92 6.35
CA LEU A 126 9.37 2.27 7.26
C LEU A 126 9.79 1.82 8.66
N HIS A 127 10.30 2.74 9.48
CA HIS A 127 10.74 2.42 10.83
C HIS A 127 9.54 1.97 11.68
N HIS A 128 9.62 0.75 12.21
CA HIS A 128 8.65 0.09 13.11
C HIS A 128 7.38 -0.48 12.43
N PRO A 129 7.46 -1.65 11.76
CA PRO A 129 7.24 -2.95 12.43
C PRO A 129 8.16 -4.13 12.00
N TRP A 130 9.14 -3.92 11.11
CA TRP A 130 9.91 -5.02 10.49
C TRP A 130 10.91 -5.71 11.41
N HIS A 131 11.34 -5.05 12.49
CA HIS A 131 12.26 -5.65 13.46
C HIS A 131 11.69 -6.88 14.16
N VAL A 132 10.36 -7.05 14.17
CA VAL A 132 9.71 -8.23 14.76
C VAL A 132 9.97 -9.50 13.93
N TRP A 133 10.28 -9.37 12.65
CA TRP A 133 10.44 -10.47 11.70
C TRP A 133 11.90 -10.80 11.35
N GLN A 134 12.87 -10.22 12.07
CA GLN A 134 14.31 -10.36 11.79
C GLN A 134 15.04 -11.36 12.71
N ASN A 135 14.33 -12.31 13.34
CA ASN A 135 14.93 -13.37 14.15
C ASN A 135 15.18 -14.64 13.34
#